data_AF-A0A8E2WCK0-F1
#
_entry.id   AF-A0A8E2WCK0-F1
#
_cell.length_a   1.000
_cell.length_b   1.000
_cell.length_c   1.000
_cell.angle_alpha   90.00
_cell.angle_beta   90.00
_cell.angle_gamma   90.00
#
_symmetry.space_group_name_H-M   'P 1'
#
loop_
_entity.id
_entity.type
_entity.pdbx_description
1 polymer ?
#
loop_
_entity_poly.entity_id
_entity_poly.type
_entity_poly.pdbx_seq_one_letter_code
_entity_poly.pdbx_strand_id
1 'polypeptide(L)'
;MPSAPDLRRSRNASSINCSSGSSTAELQCQVSQNLTEAKTGQRVLTVTVRRDKGNGSLAMLLALPHGLFLPSGASYQIDQGQKTTVAIQTSDQNGAYAAAPLSPELIAAMKAGTNLNIGMESVTRKPVTIPVSLAGFTAAIDKLEAIK
;
A
#
# COMPACT_ATOMS: atom_id res chain seq x y z
N MET A 1 -24.75 -17.20 -3.76
CA MET A 1 -23.30 -16.99 -3.47
C MET A 1 -22.94 -15.61 -3.96
N PRO A 2 -22.55 -14.64 -3.11
CA PRO A 2 -22.19 -13.30 -3.58
C PRO A 2 -20.79 -13.35 -4.21
N SER A 3 -20.74 -13.04 -5.50
CA SER A 3 -19.54 -12.95 -6.31
C SER A 3 -18.58 -11.90 -5.77
N ALA A 4 -17.29 -12.23 -5.70
CA ALA A 4 -16.23 -11.28 -5.39
C ALA A 4 -16.37 -10.03 -6.29
N PRO A 5 -16.22 -8.80 -5.76
CA PRO A 5 -16.35 -7.59 -6.56
C PRO A 5 -15.31 -7.61 -7.67
N ASP A 6 -15.81 -7.60 -8.91
CA ASP A 6 -15.07 -7.61 -10.17
C ASP A 6 -14.25 -6.30 -10.24
N LEU A 7 -13.04 -6.33 -9.69
CA LEU A 7 -11.98 -5.31 -9.80
C LEU A 7 -11.49 -5.24 -11.25
N ARG A 8 -12.39 -4.91 -12.20
CA ARG A 8 -12.04 -4.76 -13.61
C ARG A 8 -11.10 -3.58 -13.77
N ARG A 9 -9.81 -3.88 -13.99
CA ARG A 9 -8.88 -3.08 -14.81
C ARG A 9 -9.05 -1.57 -14.65
N SER A 10 -9.15 -1.07 -13.42
CA SER A 10 -9.00 0.35 -13.21
C SER A 10 -7.53 0.68 -13.47
N ARG A 11 -7.30 1.87 -14.00
CA ARG A 11 -5.98 2.41 -14.35
C ARG A 11 -5.16 2.67 -13.07
N ASN A 12 -4.84 1.60 -12.34
CA ASN A 12 -4.06 1.58 -11.11
C ASN A 12 -2.58 1.76 -11.46
N ALA A 13 -2.25 2.88 -12.10
CA ALA A 13 -0.87 3.25 -12.34
C ALA A 13 -0.28 3.79 -11.02
N SER A 14 0.90 3.31 -10.66
CA SER A 14 1.71 3.94 -9.60
C SER A 14 1.89 5.42 -9.95
N SER A 15 1.31 6.31 -9.14
CA SER A 15 1.45 7.75 -9.31
C SER A 15 2.51 8.29 -8.37
N ILE A 16 3.44 9.10 -8.87
CA ILE A 16 4.38 9.85 -8.02
C ILE A 16 3.72 11.17 -7.65
N ASN A 17 3.54 11.41 -6.36
CA ASN A 17 3.05 12.67 -5.81
C ASN A 17 4.19 13.33 -5.05
N CYS A 18 4.53 14.57 -5.38
CA CYS A 18 5.54 15.36 -4.70
C CYS A 18 4.90 16.59 -4.08
N SER A 19 5.20 16.88 -2.82
CA SER A 19 4.76 18.11 -2.16
C SER A 19 5.94 18.81 -1.46
N SER A 20 5.88 20.13 -1.40
CA SER A 20 6.83 20.92 -0.61
C SER A 20 6.53 20.71 0.87
N GLY A 21 7.52 20.27 1.65
CA GLY A 21 7.40 20.18 3.10
C GLY A 21 7.14 21.54 3.76
N SER A 22 6.64 21.54 4.99
CA SER A 22 6.27 22.72 5.80
C SER A 22 7.43 23.63 6.21
N SER A 23 8.65 23.34 5.79
CA SER A 23 9.83 24.18 5.96
C SER A 23 10.69 24.05 4.70
N THR A 24 10.80 25.15 3.98
CA THR A 24 11.74 25.48 2.90
C THR A 24 12.65 24.35 2.36
N ALA A 25 12.43 24.02 1.07
CA ALA A 25 13.36 23.43 0.09
C ALA A 25 13.57 21.90 0.00
N GLU A 26 12.79 21.06 0.69
CA GLU A 26 12.76 19.62 0.41
C GLU A 26 11.41 19.17 -0.18
N LEU A 27 11.46 18.65 -1.41
CA LEU A 27 10.33 18.01 -2.10
C LEU A 27 10.16 16.60 -1.55
N GLN A 28 9.07 16.37 -0.82
CA GLN A 28 8.73 15.06 -0.30
C GLN A 28 7.90 14.33 -1.36
N CYS A 29 8.57 13.44 -2.10
CA CYS A 29 7.92 12.59 -3.09
C CYS A 29 7.50 11.25 -2.48
N GLN A 30 6.35 10.75 -2.93
CA GLN A 30 5.82 9.45 -2.57
C GLN A 30 5.19 8.78 -3.79
N VAL A 31 5.35 7.47 -3.88
CA VAL A 31 4.65 6.63 -4.87
C VAL A 31 3.37 6.14 -4.22
N SER A 32 2.22 6.35 -4.85
CA SER A 32 0.94 5.86 -4.34
C SER A 32 0.17 5.09 -5.39
N GLN A 33 -0.47 4.00 -4.96
CA GLN A 33 -1.48 3.27 -5.71
C GLN A 33 -2.79 3.29 -4.93
N ASN A 34 -3.82 3.89 -5.53
CA ASN A 34 -5.17 3.91 -4.98
C ASN A 34 -6.02 2.84 -5.67
N LEU A 35 -6.55 1.92 -4.88
CA LEU A 35 -7.51 0.92 -5.34
C LEU A 35 -8.90 1.40 -4.95
N THR A 36 -9.77 1.51 -5.95
CA THR A 36 -11.16 1.92 -5.78
C THR A 36 -12.12 0.82 -6.24
N GLU A 37 -13.29 0.78 -5.63
CA GLU A 37 -14.38 -0.06 -6.09
C GLU A 37 -14.93 0.45 -7.43
N ALA A 38 -15.06 -0.44 -8.40
CA ALA A 38 -15.47 -0.06 -9.75
C ALA A 38 -16.90 0.52 -9.83
N LYS A 39 -17.79 0.08 -8.92
CA LYS A 39 -19.21 0.48 -8.94
C LYS A 39 -19.47 1.78 -8.19
N THR A 40 -18.81 1.96 -7.05
CA THR A 40 -19.09 3.06 -6.12
C THR A 40 -18.04 4.17 -6.20
N GLY A 41 -16.88 3.91 -6.81
CA GLY A 41 -15.74 4.80 -6.81
C GLY A 41 -15.07 4.95 -5.43
N GLN A 42 -15.57 4.23 -4.41
CA GLN A 42 -15.06 4.35 -3.05
C GLN A 42 -13.66 3.74 -2.95
N ARG A 43 -12.81 4.39 -2.15
CA ARG A 43 -11.45 3.94 -1.86
C ARG A 43 -11.49 2.67 -1.03
N VAL A 44 -10.88 1.63 -1.55
CA VAL A 44 -10.78 0.31 -0.91
C VAL A 44 -9.45 0.18 -0.16
N LEU A 45 -8.36 0.59 -0.79
CA LEU A 45 -7.01 0.49 -0.24
C LEU A 45 -6.13 1.54 -0.89
N THR A 46 -5.23 2.15 -0.12
CA THR A 46 -4.12 2.93 -0.67
C THR A 46 -2.81 2.35 -0.19
N VAL A 47 -1.92 2.06 -1.13
CA VAL A 47 -0.54 1.69 -0.84
C VAL A 47 0.35 2.87 -1.20
N THR A 48 1.11 3.37 -0.23
CA THR A 48 2.03 4.49 -0.43
C THR A 48 3.44 4.07 -0.04
N VAL A 49 4.41 4.32 -0.91
CA VAL A 49 5.84 4.22 -0.59
C VAL A 49 6.40 5.63 -0.47
N ARG A 50 7.04 5.92 0.67
CA ARG A 50 7.66 7.21 0.95
C ARG A 50 8.96 7.03 1.71
N ARG A 51 9.80 8.06 1.72
CA ARG A 51 10.96 8.13 2.60
C ARG A 51 10.53 8.46 4.02
N ASP A 52 11.12 7.77 4.97
CA ASP A 52 11.06 8.13 6.37
C ASP A 52 11.91 9.38 6.62
N LYS A 53 11.36 10.35 7.36
CA LYS A 53 12.04 11.64 7.60
C LYS A 53 13.23 11.51 8.56
N GLY A 54 13.25 10.48 9.40
CA GLY A 54 14.28 10.29 10.42
C GLY A 54 15.56 9.64 9.87
N ASN A 55 15.42 8.65 8.99
CA ASN A 55 16.57 7.87 8.50
C ASN A 55 16.69 7.78 6.97
N GLY A 56 15.77 8.38 6.21
CA GLY A 56 15.77 8.37 4.75
C GLY A 56 15.41 7.02 4.11
N SER A 57 15.16 5.98 4.90
CA SER A 57 14.78 4.65 4.41
C SER A 57 13.37 4.67 3.82
N LEU A 58 13.10 3.77 2.87
CA LEU A 58 11.76 3.63 2.32
C LEU A 58 10.86 2.86 3.28
N ALA A 59 9.61 3.32 3.40
CA ALA A 59 8.56 2.64 4.13
C ALA A 59 7.30 2.56 3.27
N MET A 60 6.61 1.44 3.39
CA MET A 60 5.29 1.22 2.83
C MET A 60 4.25 1.57 3.89
N LEU A 61 3.31 2.45 3.54
CA LEU A 61 2.14 2.80 4.32
C LEU A 61 0.90 2.22 3.63
N LEU A 62 0.10 1.50 4.40
CA LEU A 62 -1.17 0.93 3.98
C LEU A 62 -2.29 1.73 4.64
N ALA A 63 -3.08 2.44 3.84
CA ALA A 63 -4.34 3.03 4.31
C ALA A 63 -5.48 2.08 3.96
N LEU A 64 -5.86 1.30 4.97
CA LEU A 64 -6.81 0.20 4.92
C LEU A 64 -8.26 0.71 5.02
N PRO A 65 -9.26 -0.06 4.58
CA PRO A 65 -10.66 0.30 4.72
C PRO A 65 -11.11 0.20 6.19
N HIS A 66 -12.29 0.75 6.49
CA HIS A 66 -12.95 0.56 7.78
C HIS A 66 -13.54 -0.84 7.94
N GLY A 67 -14.01 -1.15 9.15
CA GLY A 67 -14.69 -2.42 9.42
C GLY A 67 -13.72 -3.60 9.59
N LEU A 68 -12.50 -3.34 10.04
CA LEU A 68 -11.47 -4.36 10.30
C LEU A 68 -11.40 -4.77 11.78
N PHE A 69 -11.07 -6.03 12.02
CA PHE A 69 -10.73 -6.54 13.34
C PHE A 69 -9.25 -6.21 13.64
N LEU A 70 -9.02 -5.04 14.24
CA LEU A 70 -7.70 -4.45 14.42
C LEU A 70 -6.64 -5.36 15.08
N PRO A 71 -6.97 -6.18 16.10
CA PRO A 71 -5.96 -7.03 16.75
C PRO A 71 -5.34 -8.10 15.82
N SER A 72 -5.97 -8.42 14.68
CA SER A 72 -5.37 -9.32 13.68
C SER A 72 -4.24 -8.67 12.87
N GLY A 73 -4.14 -7.34 12.91
CA GLY A 73 -3.23 -6.57 12.07
C GLY A 73 -3.61 -6.58 10.59
N ALA A 74 -2.66 -6.15 9.76
CA ALA A 74 -2.70 -6.34 8.32
C ALA A 74 -1.54 -7.25 7.91
N SER A 75 -1.58 -7.80 6.70
CA SER A 75 -0.50 -8.63 6.18
C SER A 75 -0.20 -8.25 4.74
N TYR A 76 1.04 -8.47 4.34
CA TYR A 76 1.45 -8.38 2.94
C TYR A 76 2.14 -9.67 2.52
N GLN A 77 1.98 -10.01 1.24
CA GLN A 77 2.60 -11.16 0.60
C GLN A 77 2.85 -10.80 -0.86
N ILE A 78 4.06 -11.04 -1.37
CA ILE A 78 4.37 -10.85 -2.79
C ILE A 78 4.12 -12.18 -3.49
N ASP A 79 3.21 -12.19 -4.46
CA ASP A 79 2.76 -13.38 -5.18
C ASP A 79 2.45 -14.55 -4.21
N GLN A 80 3.19 -15.65 -4.29
CA GLN A 80 3.10 -16.80 -3.37
C GLN A 80 4.27 -16.90 -2.38
N GLY A 81 4.99 -15.80 -2.17
CA GLY A 81 6.11 -15.71 -1.25
C GLY A 81 5.70 -15.74 0.23
N GLN A 82 6.63 -15.35 1.10
CA GLN A 82 6.37 -15.30 2.53
C GLN A 82 5.30 -14.25 2.87
N LYS A 83 4.31 -14.65 3.67
CA LYS A 83 3.33 -13.75 4.26
C LYS A 83 3.88 -13.14 5.53
N THR A 84 3.81 -11.82 5.65
CA THR A 84 4.27 -11.07 6.82
C THR A 84 3.12 -10.25 7.39
N THR A 85 2.90 -10.34 8.70
CA THR A 85 1.89 -9.56 9.41
C THR A 85 2.52 -8.29 10.00
N VAL A 86 1.82 -7.17 9.88
CA VAL A 86 2.19 -5.86 10.41
C VAL A 86 1.07 -5.33 11.30
N ALA A 87 1.46 -4.66 12.38
CA ALA A 87 0.51 -4.05 13.29
C ALA A 87 -0.20 -2.87 12.60
N ILE A 88 -1.49 -2.73 12.89
CA ILE A 88 -2.21 -1.49 12.65
C ILE A 88 -1.81 -0.53 13.75
N GLN A 89 -1.28 0.63 13.36
CA GLN A 89 -0.69 1.61 14.28
C GLN A 89 -1.71 2.64 14.76
N THR A 90 -2.66 3.01 13.91
CA THR A 90 -3.68 4.01 14.23
C THR A 90 -4.87 3.91 13.27
N SER A 91 -5.96 4.60 13.58
CA SER A 91 -7.13 4.75 12.72
C SER A 91 -7.79 6.12 12.90
N ASP A 92 -8.44 6.60 11.84
CA ASP A 92 -9.21 7.84 11.82
C ASP A 92 -10.50 7.70 10.98
N GLN A 93 -11.14 8.83 10.70
CA GLN A 93 -12.34 8.88 9.86
C GLN A 93 -12.13 8.37 8.42
N ASN A 94 -10.89 8.27 7.96
CA ASN A 94 -10.56 7.85 6.60
C ASN A 94 -10.14 6.38 6.53
N GLY A 95 -9.69 5.76 7.63
CA GLY A 95 -9.41 4.32 7.66
C GLY A 95 -8.50 3.89 8.80
N ALA A 96 -7.92 2.70 8.67
CA ALA A 96 -6.88 2.18 9.55
C ALA A 96 -5.52 2.20 8.83
N TYR A 97 -4.44 2.37 9.58
CA TYR A 97 -3.10 2.54 9.01
C TYR A 97 -2.11 1.54 9.57
N ALA A 98 -1.45 0.82 8.67
CA ALA A 98 -0.31 -0.04 8.98
C ALA A 98 0.90 0.41 8.18
N ALA A 99 2.10 0.22 8.71
CA ALA A 99 3.33 0.50 7.97
C ALA A 99 4.31 -0.67 8.07
N ALA A 100 5.12 -0.82 7.02
CA ALA A 100 6.21 -1.77 6.97
C ALA A 100 7.47 -1.06 6.46
N PRO A 101 8.64 -1.24 7.11
CA PRO A 101 9.89 -0.84 6.49
C PRO A 101 10.10 -1.63 5.20
N LEU A 102 10.53 -0.95 4.14
CA LEU A 102 10.91 -1.59 2.89
C LEU A 102 12.40 -1.85 2.89
N SER A 103 12.79 -3.05 3.31
CA SER A 103 14.19 -3.50 3.19
C SER A 103 14.59 -3.59 1.72
N PRO A 104 15.90 -3.50 1.39
CA PRO A 104 16.38 -3.70 0.03
C PRO A 104 15.91 -5.03 -0.59
N GLU A 105 15.86 -6.10 0.21
CA GLU A 105 15.36 -7.40 -0.21
C GLU A 105 13.87 -7.37 -0.56
N LEU A 106 13.05 -6.69 0.26
CA LEU A 106 11.62 -6.56 0.01
C LEU A 106 11.36 -5.71 -1.24
N ILE A 107 12.12 -4.64 -1.44
CA ILE A 107 12.05 -3.83 -2.66
C ILE A 107 12.40 -4.67 -3.88
N ALA A 108 13.49 -5.45 -3.83
CA ALA A 108 13.87 -6.35 -4.92
C ALA A 108 12.78 -7.37 -5.23
N ALA A 109 12.17 -7.97 -4.20
CA ALA A 109 11.04 -8.88 -4.37
C ALA A 109 9.82 -8.19 -5.01
N MET A 110 9.50 -6.96 -4.61
CA MET A 110 8.40 -6.19 -5.21
C MET A 110 8.69 -5.76 -6.65
N LYS A 111 9.96 -5.48 -6.99
CA LYS A 111 10.39 -5.15 -8.36
C LYS A 111 10.29 -6.37 -9.29
N ALA A 112 10.50 -7.58 -8.76
CA ALA A 112 10.43 -8.84 -9.52
C ALA A 112 9.02 -9.47 -9.52
N GLY A 113 8.17 -9.13 -8.55
CA GLY A 113 6.85 -9.70 -8.36
C GLY A 113 5.77 -9.13 -9.28
N THR A 114 4.63 -9.83 -9.32
CA THR A 114 3.46 -9.41 -10.12
C THR A 114 2.39 -8.75 -9.26
N ASN A 115 2.14 -9.30 -8.06
CA ASN A 115 1.11 -8.80 -7.15
C ASN A 115 1.63 -8.68 -5.72
N LEU A 116 1.23 -7.60 -5.05
CA LEU A 116 1.30 -7.43 -3.61
C LEU A 116 -0.08 -7.71 -3.02
N ASN A 117 -0.23 -8.85 -2.35
CA ASN A 117 -1.46 -9.28 -1.71
C ASN A 117 -1.55 -8.71 -0.30
N ILE A 118 -2.52 -7.81 -0.06
CA ILE A 118 -2.77 -7.25 1.26
C ILE A 118 -3.90 -8.01 1.94
N GLY A 119 -3.58 -8.73 3.01
CA GLY A 119 -4.52 -9.51 3.80
C GLY A 119 -4.95 -8.81 5.08
N MET A 120 -6.21 -8.94 5.45
CA MET A 120 -6.80 -8.38 6.67
C MET A 120 -8.00 -9.22 7.12
N GLU A 121 -8.52 -8.93 8.31
CA GLU A 121 -9.72 -9.56 8.83
C GLU A 121 -10.81 -8.51 9.08
N SER A 122 -12.03 -8.77 8.63
CA SER A 122 -13.18 -7.89 8.93
C SER A 122 -13.63 -8.03 10.38
N VAL A 123 -14.43 -7.10 10.89
CA VAL A 123 -15.06 -7.20 12.23
C VAL A 123 -15.87 -8.48 12.44
N THR A 124 -16.34 -9.10 11.35
CA THR A 124 -17.05 -10.39 11.38
C THR A 124 -16.13 -11.61 11.35
N ARG A 125 -14.81 -11.42 11.56
CA ARG A 125 -13.80 -12.48 11.55
C ARG A 125 -13.59 -13.15 10.19
N LYS A 126 -14.11 -12.56 9.11
CA LYS A 126 -13.91 -13.06 7.75
C LYS A 126 -12.58 -12.54 7.18
N PRO A 127 -11.72 -13.41 6.63
CA PRO A 127 -10.50 -12.99 5.96
C PRO A 127 -10.84 -12.26 4.66
N VAL A 128 -10.09 -11.21 4.38
CA VAL A 128 -10.16 -10.40 3.16
C VAL A 128 -8.75 -10.30 2.61
N THR A 129 -8.58 -10.48 1.30
CA THR A 129 -7.29 -10.30 0.62
C THR A 129 -7.51 -9.47 -0.63
N ILE A 130 -6.69 -8.43 -0.77
CA ILE A 130 -6.80 -7.44 -1.84
C ILE A 130 -5.50 -7.51 -2.65
N PRO A 131 -5.55 -7.98 -3.91
CA PRO A 131 -4.39 -7.99 -4.78
C PRO A 131 -4.10 -6.58 -5.30
N VAL A 132 -2.87 -6.12 -5.13
CA VAL A 132 -2.36 -4.85 -5.68
C VAL A 132 -1.38 -5.20 -6.78
N SER A 133 -1.58 -4.67 -7.99
CA SER A 133 -0.65 -4.93 -9.09
C SER A 133 0.69 -4.22 -8.86
N LEU A 134 1.78 -4.94 -9.05
CA LEU A 134 3.14 -4.36 -9.05
C LEU A 134 3.55 -3.82 -10.43
N ALA A 135 2.62 -3.80 -11.39
CA ALA A 135 2.87 -3.21 -12.70
C ALA A 135 3.28 -1.72 -12.56
N GLY A 136 4.44 -1.38 -13.12
CA GLY A 136 5.00 -0.03 -13.05
C GLY A 136 5.59 0.35 -11.68
N PHE A 137 5.60 -0.54 -10.69
CA PHE A 137 6.21 -0.29 -9.38
C PHE A 137 7.71 0.00 -9.50
N THR A 138 8.44 -0.82 -10.27
CA THR A 138 9.88 -0.66 -10.51
C THR A 138 10.22 0.72 -11.05
N ALA A 139 9.57 1.14 -12.14
CA ALA A 139 9.79 2.46 -12.73
C ALA A 139 9.44 3.61 -11.78
N ALA A 140 8.43 3.44 -10.91
CA ALA A 140 8.04 4.46 -9.94
C ALA A 140 9.03 4.56 -8.77
N ILE A 141 9.52 3.42 -8.26
CA ILE A 141 10.54 3.40 -7.20
C ILE A 141 11.89 3.91 -7.70
N ASP A 142 12.34 3.49 -8.90
CA ASP A 142 13.61 3.98 -9.45
C ASP A 142 13.59 5.51 -9.61
N LYS A 143 12.45 6.07 -10.05
CA LYS A 143 12.25 7.53 -10.09
C LYS A 143 12.23 8.15 -8.71
N LEU A 144 11.54 7.56 -7.74
CA LEU A 144 11.51 8.05 -6.37
C LEU A 144 12.94 8.10 -5.80
N GLU A 145 13.70 7.01 -5.95
CA GLU A 145 15.09 6.86 -5.52
C GLU A 145 16.01 7.91 -6.15
N ALA A 146 15.77 8.27 -7.42
CA ALA A 146 16.53 9.31 -8.13
C ALA A 146 16.20 10.75 -7.69
N ILE A 147 15.01 11.00 -7.12
CA ILE A 147 14.63 12.32 -6.60
C ILE A 147 15.24 12.47 -5.20
N LYS A 148 16.21 13.38 -5.07
CA LYS A 148 16.83 13.79 -3.82
C LYS A 148 16.02 14.89 -3.15
#